data_AF-A0A0H5P7V6-F1
#
_entry.id   AF-A0A0H5P7V6-F1
#
_cell.length_a   1.000
_cell.length_b   1.000
_cell.length_c   1.000
_cell.angle_alpha   90.00
_cell.angle_beta   90.00
_cell.angle_gamma   90.00
#
_symmetry.space_group_name_H-M   'P 1'
#
loop_
_entity.id
_entity.type
_entity.pdbx_description
1 polymer ?
#
loop_
_entity_poly.entity_id
_entity_poly.type
_entity_poly.pdbx_seq_one_letter_code
_entity_poly.pdbx_strand_id
1 'polypeptide(L)'
;MNLAALEAQSEWGDLIAAAVQNARASSSSERLTIALRALLSSMPEHRELLVASAQAFAHAAFAEDIRESLAYATGEARRELAGLVLDDPPAAGERGEAVGSIVHALIVGLAMQALLDPDSLPSPEEITAALVAVGSSTTRDES
;
A
#
# COMPACT_ATOMS: atom_id res chain seq x y z
N MET A 1 -2.20 -12.96 18.62
CA MET A 1 -3.00 -12.33 17.55
C MET A 1 -2.21 -11.29 16.77
N ASN A 2 -1.43 -10.40 17.42
CA ASN A 2 -0.67 -9.36 16.70
C ASN A 2 0.39 -9.93 15.72
N LEU A 3 1.04 -11.05 16.07
CA LEU A 3 2.06 -11.68 15.22
C LEU A 3 1.50 -12.14 13.86
N ALA A 4 0.32 -12.77 13.85
CA ALA A 4 -0.29 -13.27 12.61
C ALA A 4 -0.69 -12.14 11.64
N ALA A 5 -1.12 -10.99 12.16
CA ALA A 5 -1.43 -9.82 11.33
C ALA A 5 -0.15 -9.20 10.74
N LEU A 6 0.94 -9.15 11.52
CA LEU A 6 2.24 -8.65 11.07
C LEU A 6 2.92 -9.59 10.06
N GLU A 7 2.92 -10.90 10.31
CA GLU A 7 3.47 -11.93 9.43
C GLU A 7 2.80 -11.89 8.06
N ALA A 8 1.48 -11.78 8.03
CA ALA A 8 0.75 -11.79 6.79
C ALA A 8 0.77 -10.44 6.05
N GLN A 9 1.05 -9.33 6.75
CA GLN A 9 1.41 -8.07 6.11
C GLN A 9 2.78 -8.15 5.41
N SER A 10 3.71 -8.95 5.95
CA SER A 10 4.97 -9.30 5.29
C SER A 10 4.75 -10.17 4.05
N GLU A 11 3.86 -11.17 4.11
CA GLU A 11 3.55 -12.04 2.95
C GLU A 11 2.99 -11.25 1.75
N TRP A 12 2.14 -10.26 2.01
CA TRP A 12 1.68 -9.34 0.96
C TRP A 12 2.79 -8.44 0.42
N GLY A 13 3.66 -7.94 1.30
CA GLY A 13 4.86 -7.20 0.90
C GLY A 13 5.70 -8.01 -0.09
N ASP A 14 5.97 -9.28 0.22
CA ASP A 14 6.75 -10.18 -0.62
C ASP A 14 6.06 -10.47 -1.96
N LEU A 15 4.75 -10.73 -1.95
CA LEU A 15 3.97 -10.98 -3.17
C LEU A 15 4.00 -9.75 -4.11
N ILE A 16 3.78 -8.56 -3.55
CA ILE A 16 3.80 -7.30 -4.30
C ILE A 16 5.20 -7.03 -4.84
N ALA A 17 6.23 -7.19 -4.00
CA ALA A 17 7.61 -6.98 -4.38
C ALA A 17 8.02 -7.91 -5.53
N ALA A 18 7.68 -9.19 -5.44
CA ALA A 18 7.95 -10.17 -6.49
C ALA A 18 7.24 -9.82 -7.80
N ALA A 19 5.98 -9.38 -7.75
CA ALA A 19 5.24 -8.98 -8.95
C ALA A 19 5.90 -7.79 -9.67
N VAL A 20 6.33 -6.78 -8.92
CA VAL A 20 7.00 -5.60 -9.47
C VAL A 20 8.40 -5.93 -10.01
N GLN A 21 9.20 -6.69 -9.27
CA GLN A 21 10.57 -7.04 -9.68
C GLN A 21 10.63 -7.96 -10.92
N ASN A 22 9.66 -8.86 -11.07
CA ASN A 22 9.56 -9.74 -12.24
C ASN A 22 9.04 -9.00 -13.49
N ALA A 23 8.38 -7.87 -13.30
CA ALA A 23 7.88 -7.06 -14.39
C ALA A 23 8.98 -6.14 -14.95
N ARG A 24 9.04 -6.01 -16.28
CA ARG A 24 9.90 -5.02 -16.94
C ARG A 24 9.22 -3.66 -17.03
N ALA A 25 8.83 -3.12 -15.89
CA ALA A 25 8.14 -1.85 -15.82
C ALA A 25 9.07 -0.70 -16.21
N SER A 26 8.59 0.17 -17.08
CA SER A 26 9.31 1.30 -17.67
C SER A 26 9.11 2.62 -16.91
N SER A 27 8.18 2.66 -15.95
CA SER A 27 7.80 3.88 -15.22
C SER A 27 7.27 3.58 -13.81
N SER A 28 7.29 4.60 -12.94
CA SER A 28 6.71 4.49 -11.59
C SER A 28 5.20 4.22 -11.60
N SER A 29 4.46 4.79 -12.56
CA SER A 29 3.02 4.52 -12.72
C SER A 29 2.75 3.07 -13.11
N GLU A 30 3.60 2.49 -13.96
CA GLU A 30 3.49 1.08 -14.34
C GLU A 30 3.80 0.16 -13.15
N ARG A 31 4.88 0.46 -12.38
CA ARG A 31 5.20 -0.26 -11.14
C ARG A 31 4.08 -0.20 -10.11
N LEU A 32 3.50 0.99 -9.90
CA LEU A 32 2.35 1.16 -9.02
C LEU A 32 1.14 0.33 -9.48
N THR A 33 0.84 0.34 -10.77
CA THR A 33 -0.28 -0.44 -11.34
C THR A 33 -0.08 -1.93 -11.14
N ILE A 34 1.15 -2.43 -11.34
CA ILE A 34 1.49 -3.85 -11.10
C ILE A 34 1.35 -4.18 -9.61
N ALA A 35 1.85 -3.33 -8.73
CA ALA A 35 1.74 -3.52 -7.28
C ALA A 35 0.28 -3.59 -6.82
N LEU A 36 -0.56 -2.63 -7.26
CA LEU A 36 -1.98 -2.59 -6.96
C LEU A 36 -2.72 -3.81 -7.52
N ARG A 37 -2.37 -4.26 -8.72
CA ARG A 37 -2.95 -5.48 -9.30
C ARG A 37 -2.65 -6.71 -8.44
N ALA A 38 -1.39 -6.87 -8.03
CA ALA A 38 -0.96 -8.00 -7.22
C ALA A 38 -1.70 -8.01 -5.86
N LEU A 39 -1.80 -6.84 -5.23
CA LEU A 39 -2.55 -6.64 -3.99
C LEU A 39 -4.05 -6.95 -4.15
N LEU A 40 -4.75 -6.30 -5.09
CA LEU A 40 -6.20 -6.45 -5.23
C LEU A 40 -6.60 -7.88 -5.60
N SER A 41 -5.76 -8.57 -6.40
CA SER A 41 -6.02 -9.95 -6.78
C SER A 41 -5.86 -10.94 -5.62
N SER A 42 -5.05 -10.61 -4.60
CA SER A 42 -4.85 -11.49 -3.44
C SER A 42 -5.92 -11.30 -2.36
N MET A 43 -6.56 -10.14 -2.29
CA MET A 43 -7.53 -9.81 -1.22
C MET A 43 -8.67 -10.84 -1.03
N PRO A 44 -9.31 -11.40 -2.07
CA PRO A 44 -10.39 -12.38 -1.89
C PRO A 44 -9.95 -13.66 -1.15
N GLU A 45 -8.71 -14.10 -1.36
CA GLU A 45 -8.14 -15.31 -0.78
C GLU A 45 -7.69 -15.09 0.68
N HIS A 46 -7.57 -13.83 1.10
CA HIS A 46 -7.01 -13.42 2.38
C HIS A 46 -7.99 -12.59 3.24
N ARG A 47 -9.29 -12.88 3.16
CA ARG A 47 -10.31 -12.15 3.94
C ARG A 47 -10.08 -12.19 5.46
N GLU A 48 -9.69 -13.33 6.00
CA GLU A 48 -9.41 -13.48 7.45
C GLU A 48 -8.26 -12.58 7.90
N LEU A 49 -7.25 -12.43 7.04
CA LEU A 49 -6.13 -11.53 7.26
C LEU A 49 -6.59 -10.08 7.29
N LEU A 50 -7.38 -9.65 6.31
CA LEU A 50 -7.94 -8.29 6.29
C LEU A 50 -8.67 -7.94 7.60
N VAL A 51 -9.45 -8.89 8.12
CA VAL A 51 -10.13 -8.74 9.41
C VAL A 51 -9.13 -8.61 10.57
N ALA A 52 -8.09 -9.44 10.59
CA ALA A 52 -7.06 -9.38 11.63
C ALA A 52 -6.30 -8.04 11.61
N SER A 53 -5.96 -7.51 10.43
CA SER A 53 -5.34 -6.19 10.28
C SER A 53 -6.26 -5.09 10.80
N ALA A 54 -7.56 -5.11 10.44
CA ALA A 54 -8.54 -4.15 10.95
C ALA A 54 -8.63 -4.17 12.49
N GLN A 55 -8.65 -5.37 13.09
CA GLN A 55 -8.66 -5.55 14.54
C GLN A 55 -7.37 -5.05 15.20
N ALA A 56 -6.21 -5.27 14.58
CA ALA A 56 -4.93 -4.77 15.07
C ALA A 56 -4.91 -3.24 15.11
N PHE A 57 -5.36 -2.57 14.04
CA PHE A 57 -5.50 -1.11 14.01
C PHE A 57 -6.46 -0.60 15.08
N ALA A 58 -7.60 -1.26 15.29
CA ALA A 58 -8.54 -0.87 16.35
C ALA A 58 -7.94 -1.06 17.76
N HIS A 59 -7.20 -2.14 18.00
CA HIS A 59 -6.55 -2.41 19.27
C HIS A 59 -5.42 -1.43 19.61
N ALA A 60 -4.76 -0.85 18.61
CA ALA A 60 -3.68 0.14 18.81
C ALA A 60 -4.13 1.36 19.64
N ALA A 61 -5.43 1.67 19.67
CA ALA A 61 -5.98 2.74 20.50
C ALA A 61 -5.98 2.43 22.00
N PHE A 62 -5.84 1.16 22.38
CA PHE A 62 -5.99 0.68 23.76
C PHE A 62 -4.74 0.00 24.32
N ALA A 63 -3.74 -0.29 23.48
CA ALA A 63 -2.55 -1.04 23.83
C ALA A 63 -1.29 -0.39 23.22
N GLU A 64 -0.44 0.18 24.07
CA GLU A 64 0.75 0.94 23.65
C GLU A 64 1.77 0.07 22.91
N ASP A 65 2.01 -1.14 23.41
CA ASP A 65 2.91 -2.12 22.80
C ASP A 65 2.47 -2.51 21.38
N ILE A 66 1.15 -2.65 21.17
CA ILE A 66 0.58 -2.90 19.84
C ILE A 66 0.76 -1.67 18.95
N ARG A 67 0.53 -0.46 19.48
CA ARG A 67 0.70 0.79 18.75
C ARG A 67 2.14 0.98 18.28
N GLU A 68 3.12 0.77 19.17
CA GLU A 68 4.55 0.86 18.83
C GLU A 68 4.95 -0.15 17.76
N SER A 69 4.49 -1.41 17.90
CA SER A 69 4.76 -2.46 16.92
C SER A 69 4.19 -2.13 15.53
N LEU A 70 2.95 -1.64 15.47
CA LEU A 70 2.32 -1.23 14.21
C LEU A 70 2.97 0.02 13.61
N ALA A 71 3.38 0.98 14.44
CA ALA A 71 4.08 2.17 13.98
C ALA A 71 5.43 1.81 13.33
N TYR A 72 6.19 0.91 13.96
CA TYR A 72 7.42 0.38 13.39
C TYR A 72 7.18 -0.33 12.06
N ALA A 73 6.24 -1.30 12.03
CA ALA A 73 5.93 -2.05 10.82
C ALA A 73 5.43 -1.14 9.67
N THR A 74 4.61 -0.13 9.99
CA THR A 74 4.19 0.89 9.02
C THR A 74 5.37 1.69 8.47
N GLY A 75 6.36 2.00 9.31
CA GLY A 75 7.59 2.67 8.91
C GLY A 75 8.40 1.85 7.91
N GLU A 76 8.54 0.54 8.15
CA GLU A 76 9.21 -0.38 7.21
C GLU A 76 8.45 -0.46 5.89
N ALA A 77 7.15 -0.74 5.95
CA ALA A 77 6.31 -0.92 4.76
C ALA A 77 6.34 0.32 3.86
N ARG A 78 6.30 1.53 4.42
CA ARG A 78 6.41 2.77 3.63
C ARG A 78 7.73 2.87 2.88
N ARG A 79 8.85 2.49 3.49
CA ARG A 79 10.17 2.54 2.83
C ARG A 79 10.26 1.54 1.70
N GLU A 80 9.79 0.32 1.93
CA GLU A 80 9.76 -0.73 0.90
C GLU A 80 8.86 -0.34 -0.28
N LEU A 81 7.65 0.15 -0.01
CA LEU A 81 6.71 0.62 -1.04
C LEU A 81 7.28 1.78 -1.85
N ALA A 82 8.01 2.71 -1.21
CA ALA A 82 8.70 3.79 -1.91
C ALA A 82 9.75 3.24 -2.89
N GLY A 83 10.58 2.28 -2.45
CA GLY A 83 11.54 1.57 -3.29
C GLY A 83 10.89 0.89 -4.49
N LEU A 84 9.80 0.17 -4.26
CA LEU A 84 9.06 -0.55 -5.30
C LEU A 84 8.48 0.39 -6.37
N VAL A 85 7.96 1.56 -5.98
CA VAL A 85 7.32 2.48 -6.93
C VAL A 85 8.34 3.39 -7.62
N LEU A 86 9.31 3.93 -6.88
CA LEU A 86 10.24 4.93 -7.43
C LEU A 86 11.43 4.32 -8.16
N ASP A 87 11.74 3.04 -7.96
CA ASP A 87 13.07 2.44 -8.22
C ASP A 87 14.08 2.90 -7.16
N ASP A 88 15.19 2.19 -6.95
CA ASP A 88 16.25 2.55 -5.98
C ASP A 88 17.48 3.00 -6.80
N PRO A 89 17.99 4.27 -6.71
CA PRO A 89 18.05 5.16 -5.55
C PRO A 89 17.01 6.31 -5.38
N PRO A 90 16.00 6.59 -6.23
CA PRO A 90 15.08 7.70 -6.01
C PRO A 90 14.13 7.54 -4.80
N ALA A 91 14.20 6.43 -4.07
CA ALA A 91 13.41 6.18 -2.86
C ALA A 91 13.94 6.88 -1.58
N ALA A 92 15.14 7.46 -1.61
CA ALA A 92 15.69 8.20 -0.47
C ALA A 92 15.18 9.66 -0.39
N GLY A 93 15.02 10.18 0.83
CA GLY A 93 14.65 11.57 1.11
C GLY A 93 13.14 11.85 1.09
N GLU A 94 12.77 13.13 1.25
CA GLU A 94 11.38 13.58 1.46
C GLU A 94 10.40 13.07 0.41
N ARG A 95 10.84 12.99 -0.86
CA ARG A 95 10.01 12.46 -1.95
C ARG A 95 9.67 10.99 -1.76
N GLY A 96 10.66 10.17 -1.39
CA GLY A 96 10.45 8.74 -1.14
C GLY A 96 9.54 8.51 0.06
N GLU A 97 9.76 9.24 1.15
CA GLU A 97 8.92 9.19 2.35
C GLU A 97 7.46 9.54 2.04
N ALA A 98 7.24 10.61 1.25
CA ALA A 98 5.90 11.03 0.85
C ALA A 98 5.21 9.98 -0.03
N VAL A 99 5.92 9.43 -1.03
CA VAL A 99 5.38 8.38 -1.91
C VAL A 99 5.05 7.11 -1.12
N GLY A 100 5.97 6.65 -0.28
CA GLY A 100 5.74 5.49 0.57
C GLY A 100 4.51 5.66 1.47
N SER A 101 4.36 6.84 2.08
CA SER A 101 3.20 7.17 2.92
C SER A 101 1.88 7.15 2.14
N ILE A 102 1.84 7.75 0.95
CA ILE A 102 0.63 7.76 0.09
C ILE A 102 0.27 6.35 -0.36
N VAL A 103 1.25 5.59 -0.85
CA VAL A 103 1.02 4.22 -1.33
C VAL A 103 0.52 3.34 -0.18
N HIS A 104 1.14 3.40 1.00
CA HIS A 104 0.68 2.66 2.17
C HIS A 104 -0.75 3.04 2.58
N ALA A 105 -1.09 4.33 2.58
CA ALA A 105 -2.44 4.79 2.91
C ALA A 105 -3.49 4.26 1.92
N LEU A 106 -3.17 4.23 0.62
CA LEU A 106 -4.03 3.63 -0.41
C LEU A 106 -4.25 2.14 -0.14
N ILE A 107 -3.18 1.39 0.13
CA ILE A 107 -3.25 -0.06 0.41
C ILE A 107 -4.18 -0.33 1.61
N VAL A 108 -3.97 0.38 2.72
CA VAL A 108 -4.81 0.22 3.92
C VAL A 108 -6.27 0.61 3.64
N GLY A 109 -6.49 1.70 2.91
CA GLY A 109 -7.83 2.14 2.52
C GLY A 109 -8.57 1.11 1.67
N LEU A 110 -7.91 0.59 0.64
CA LEU A 110 -8.46 -0.46 -0.24
C LEU A 110 -8.73 -1.75 0.54
N ALA A 111 -7.82 -2.14 1.43
CA ALA A 111 -7.99 -3.30 2.30
C ALA A 111 -9.25 -3.19 3.19
N MET A 112 -9.50 -2.01 3.77
CA MET A 112 -10.70 -1.78 4.58
C MET A 112 -11.97 -1.74 3.72
N GLN A 113 -11.91 -1.15 2.52
CA GLN A 113 -13.04 -1.12 1.59
C GLN A 113 -13.39 -2.53 1.06
N ALA A 114 -12.37 -3.37 0.81
CA ALA A 114 -12.54 -4.76 0.40
C ALA A 114 -13.31 -5.61 1.44
N LEU A 115 -13.20 -5.26 2.73
CA LEU A 115 -13.98 -5.93 3.78
C LEU A 115 -15.48 -5.67 3.66
N LEU A 116 -15.85 -4.50 3.14
CA LEU A 116 -17.23 -4.02 3.02
C LEU A 116 -17.86 -4.47 1.70
N ASP A 117 -17.20 -4.18 0.58
CA ASP A 117 -17.68 -4.49 -0.76
C ASP A 117 -16.48 -4.68 -1.71
N PRO A 118 -15.95 -5.91 -1.83
CA PRO A 118 -14.77 -6.19 -2.66
C PRO A 118 -15.01 -6.00 -4.15
N ASP A 119 -16.26 -6.13 -4.62
CA ASP A 119 -16.61 -6.03 -6.04
C ASP A 119 -16.70 -4.56 -6.52
N SER A 120 -16.76 -3.61 -5.58
CA SER A 120 -16.84 -2.18 -5.85
C SER A 120 -15.49 -1.46 -5.97
N LEU A 121 -14.38 -2.16 -5.71
CA LEU A 121 -13.06 -1.54 -5.70
C LEU A 121 -12.66 -1.09 -7.12
N PRO A 122 -12.04 0.10 -7.26
CA PRO A 122 -11.54 0.55 -8.54
C PRO A 122 -10.41 -0.37 -9.03
N SER A 123 -10.31 -0.53 -10.35
CA SER A 123 -9.21 -1.26 -10.97
C SER A 123 -7.86 -0.57 -10.72
N PRO A 124 -6.74 -1.32 -10.77
CA PRO A 124 -5.39 -0.75 -10.69
C PRO A 124 -5.17 0.42 -11.66
N GLU A 125 -5.69 0.30 -12.88
CA GLU A 125 -5.62 1.33 -13.92
C GLU A 125 -6.35 2.61 -13.50
N GLU A 126 -7.57 2.49 -12.97
CA GLU A 126 -8.39 3.62 -12.53
C GLU A 126 -7.73 4.36 -11.37
N ILE A 127 -7.16 3.64 -10.41
CA ILE A 127 -6.43 4.23 -9.27
C ILE A 127 -5.22 5.03 -9.77
N THR A 128 -4.38 4.42 -10.62
CA THR A 128 -3.20 5.08 -11.17
C THR A 128 -3.58 6.32 -11.99
N ALA A 129 -4.60 6.20 -12.84
CA ALA A 129 -5.10 7.33 -13.63
C ALA A 129 -5.64 8.47 -12.75
N ALA A 130 -6.36 8.14 -11.68
CA ALA A 130 -6.89 9.13 -10.73
C ALA A 130 -5.76 9.87 -10.00
N LEU A 131 -4.70 9.17 -9.57
CA LEU A 131 -3.53 9.80 -8.94
C LEU A 131 -2.81 10.77 -9.87
N VAL A 132 -2.66 10.40 -11.15
CA VAL A 132 -2.12 11.30 -12.18
C VAL A 132 -3.01 12.53 -12.36
N ALA A 133 -4.33 12.34 -12.43
CA ALA A 133 -5.27 13.45 -12.58
C ALA A 133 -5.20 14.44 -11.39
N VAL A 134 -5.18 13.93 -10.16
CA VAL A 134 -5.03 14.75 -8.94
C VAL A 134 -3.72 15.51 -8.95
N GLY A 135 -2.59 14.82 -9.20
CA GLY A 135 -1.27 15.47 -9.25
C GLY A 135 -1.14 16.52 -10.34
N SER A 136 -1.84 16.36 -11.47
CA SER A 136 -1.86 17.32 -12.58
C SER A 136 -2.73 18.54 -12.31
N SER A 137 -3.77 18.39 -11.48
CA SER A 137 -4.73 19.46 -11.15
C SER A 137 -4.14 20.51 -10.22
N THR A 138 -3.21 20.12 -9.34
CA THR A 138 -2.54 21.02 -8.39
C THR A 138 -1.59 22.02 -9.08
N THR A 139 -1.11 21.72 -10.28
CA THR A 139 -0.19 22.60 -11.04
C THR A 139 -0.91 23.72 -11.81
N ARG A 140 -2.26 23.71 -11.85
CA ARG A 140 -3.05 24.60 -12.72
C ARG A 140 -3.62 25.84 -12.04
N ASP A 141 -3.39 26.00 -10.73
CA ASP A 141 -4.02 27.05 -9.90
C ASP A 141 -3.05 28.18 -9.49
N GLU A 142 -1.97 28.38 -10.25
CA GLU A 142 -1.07 29.54 -10.16
C GLU A 142 -0.96 30.24 -11.52
N SER A 143 -2.02 30.91 -11.97
CA SER A 143 -2.01 31.80 -13.14
C SER A 143 -2.80 33.07 -12.88
#